data_AF-A0A0D0AMI7-F1
#
_entry.id   AF-A0A0D0AMI7-F1
#
_cell.length_a   1.000
_cell.length_b   1.000
_cell.length_c   1.000
_cell.angle_alpha   90.00
_cell.angle_beta   90.00
_cell.angle_gamma   90.00
#
_symmetry.space_group_name_H-M   'P 1'
#
loop_
_entity.id
_entity.type
_entity.pdbx_description
1 polymer ?
#
loop_
_entity_poly.entity_id
_entity_poly.type
_entity_poly.pdbx_seq_one_letter_code
_entity_poly.pdbx_strand_id
1 'polypeptide(L)'
;MPRKKHRLYIALHHRNSRPGFHFALMLSPKQETRNTSVHDCHIYHTVNSIQSDVKFNLNGMPEWRYEHKVVNGLRDGTVIGRVLIAKLPAHEPLVTQAERIHDILAQVPLVQNDAQWDCRVWLIEALAAVRATGCDFSTIPEVTNGGQTEGEIKAFGDVVKDTVLKQSGPLPVCAKDLPHIDMRVLQK
;
A
#
# COMPACT_ATOMS: atom_id res chain seq x y z
N MET A 1 -20.29 -18.46 10.38
CA MET A 1 -19.45 -18.54 9.16
C MET A 1 -18.28 -17.58 9.27
N PRO A 2 -17.04 -17.95 8.89
CA PRO A 2 -15.92 -17.03 8.98
C PRO A 2 -16.12 -15.87 8.00
N ARG A 3 -16.31 -14.64 8.51
CA ARG A 3 -16.58 -13.44 7.70
C ARG A 3 -15.49 -13.30 6.62
N LYS A 4 -15.90 -13.24 5.33
CA LYS A 4 -15.01 -13.12 4.16
C LYS A 4 -14.51 -11.66 3.96
N LYS A 5 -14.12 -11.00 5.05
CA LYS A 5 -13.78 -9.57 5.06
C LYS A 5 -12.59 -9.27 4.15
N HIS A 6 -12.72 -8.28 3.28
CA HIS A 6 -11.60 -7.72 2.52
C HIS A 6 -10.60 -7.08 3.47
N ARG A 7 -9.36 -6.92 3.02
CA ARG A 7 -8.25 -6.45 3.84
C ARG A 7 -7.60 -5.27 3.16
N LEU A 8 -7.44 -4.20 3.93
CA LEU A 8 -6.67 -3.03 3.52
C LEU A 8 -5.31 -3.12 4.20
N TYR A 9 -4.26 -3.02 3.40
CA TYR A 9 -2.88 -3.09 3.84
C TYR A 9 -2.12 -1.83 3.46
N ILE A 10 -1.06 -1.54 4.20
CA ILE A 10 0.11 -0.86 3.64
C ILE A 10 0.96 -1.93 2.95
N ALA A 11 1.20 -1.78 1.66
CA ALA A 11 2.12 -2.62 0.91
C ALA A 11 3.49 -1.95 0.83
N LEU A 12 4.52 -2.72 1.16
CA LEU A 12 5.92 -2.32 1.06
C LEU A 12 6.52 -2.96 -0.19
N HIS A 13 7.01 -2.12 -1.09
CA HIS A 13 7.63 -2.55 -2.34
C HIS A 13 9.15 -2.33 -2.29
N HIS A 14 9.95 -3.30 -2.72
CA HIS A 14 11.39 -3.10 -2.85
C HIS A 14 11.69 -2.13 -3.98
N ARG A 15 12.70 -1.27 -3.78
CA ARG A 15 13.16 -0.31 -4.79
C ARG A 15 14.44 -0.75 -5.50
N ASN A 16 14.70 -2.07 -5.53
CA ASN A 16 15.92 -2.68 -6.07
C ASN A 16 17.17 -2.05 -5.45
N SER A 17 17.92 -1.28 -6.22
CA SER A 17 19.18 -0.63 -5.83
C SER A 17 18.99 0.67 -5.04
N ARG A 18 17.77 1.18 -4.90
CA ARG A 18 17.51 2.41 -4.13
C ARG A 18 17.23 2.09 -2.66
N PRO A 19 17.69 2.94 -1.72
CA PRO A 19 17.41 2.76 -0.31
C PRO A 19 15.90 2.90 -0.01
N GLY A 20 15.47 2.25 1.07
CA GLY A 20 14.09 2.31 1.57
C GLY A 20 13.08 1.52 0.72
N PHE A 21 11.81 1.88 0.91
CA PHE A 21 10.66 1.20 0.34
C PHE A 21 9.83 2.16 -0.49
N HIS A 22 9.18 1.61 -1.52
CA HIS A 22 8.03 2.28 -2.10
C HIS A 22 6.79 1.89 -1.29
N PHE A 23 6.04 2.90 -0.85
CA PHE A 23 4.89 2.74 0.02
C PHE A 23 3.61 2.85 -0.82
N ALA A 24 2.68 1.92 -0.60
CA ALA A 24 1.40 1.90 -1.27
C ALA A 24 0.30 1.45 -0.30
N LEU A 25 -0.96 1.81 -0.59
CA LEU A 25 -2.12 1.14 -0.03
C LEU A 25 -2.55 0.02 -0.94
N MET A 26 -2.92 -1.12 -0.36
CA MET A 26 -3.39 -2.28 -1.10
C MET A 26 -4.69 -2.80 -0.51
N LEU A 27 -5.77 -2.74 -1.29
CA LEU A 27 -7.02 -3.42 -0.98
C LEU A 27 -7.02 -4.80 -1.65
N SER A 28 -7.35 -5.83 -0.88
CA SER A 28 -7.30 -7.21 -1.34
C SER A 28 -8.44 -8.06 -0.76
N PRO A 29 -8.97 -9.04 -1.50
CA PRO A 29 -9.94 -9.98 -0.97
C PRO A 29 -9.32 -10.83 0.15
N LYS A 30 -10.16 -11.39 1.01
CA LYS A 30 -9.67 -12.32 2.07
C LYS A 30 -8.89 -13.51 1.49
N GLN A 31 -9.38 -14.00 0.36
CA GLN A 31 -8.86 -15.16 -0.35
C GLN A 31 -8.31 -14.67 -1.68
N GLU A 32 -7.03 -14.34 -1.69
CA GLU A 32 -6.30 -14.04 -2.91
C GLU A 32 -6.06 -15.32 -3.70
N THR A 33 -6.28 -15.24 -5.00
CA THR A 33 -6.03 -16.37 -5.89
C THR A 33 -4.54 -16.56 -6.17
N ARG A 34 -4.13 -17.81 -6.33
CA ARG A 34 -2.79 -18.17 -6.83
C ARG A 34 -2.67 -17.99 -8.33
N ASN A 35 -3.79 -17.80 -9.04
CA ASN A 35 -3.78 -17.57 -10.47
C ASN A 35 -3.30 -16.13 -10.74
N THR A 36 -2.05 -16.00 -11.21
CA THR A 36 -1.42 -14.71 -11.49
C THR A 36 -2.05 -13.94 -12.65
N SER A 37 -2.98 -14.53 -13.41
CA SER A 37 -3.74 -13.81 -14.45
C SER A 37 -4.95 -13.05 -13.91
N VAL A 38 -5.38 -13.34 -12.68
CA VAL A 38 -6.53 -12.66 -12.06
C VAL A 38 -6.05 -11.40 -11.35
N HIS A 39 -6.67 -10.27 -11.69
CA HIS A 39 -6.36 -8.98 -11.09
C HIS A 39 -7.51 -8.61 -10.15
N ASP A 40 -7.39 -9.04 -8.90
CA ASP A 40 -8.42 -8.92 -7.87
C ASP A 40 -7.95 -8.05 -6.69
N CYS A 41 -6.81 -7.38 -6.79
CA CYS A 41 -6.33 -6.45 -5.79
C CYS A 41 -6.26 -5.03 -6.36
N HIS A 42 -6.39 -4.03 -5.51
CA HIS A 42 -6.28 -2.63 -5.91
C HIS A 42 -5.09 -2.01 -5.18
N ILE A 43 -4.16 -1.41 -5.92
CA ILE A 43 -3.02 -0.66 -5.39
C ILE A 43 -3.24 0.82 -5.63
N TYR A 44 -2.96 1.61 -4.59
CA TYR A 44 -3.02 3.06 -4.59
C TYR A 44 -1.68 3.59 -4.11
N HIS A 45 -1.05 4.42 -4.92
CA HIS A 45 0.26 4.98 -4.58
C HIS A 45 0.53 6.27 -5.33
N THR A 46 1.62 6.93 -4.96
CA THR A 46 2.17 8.04 -5.73
C THR A 46 3.53 7.69 -6.29
N VAL A 47 3.77 8.04 -7.55
CA VAL A 47 5.01 7.73 -8.24
C VAL A 47 5.53 8.97 -8.98
N ASN A 48 6.84 9.05 -9.17
CA ASN A 48 7.51 10.06 -9.99
C ASN A 48 8.50 9.40 -10.96
N SER A 49 8.19 8.21 -11.46
CA SER A 49 9.01 7.51 -12.45
C SER A 49 8.74 8.04 -13.85
N ILE A 50 9.74 7.90 -14.75
CA ILE A 50 9.61 8.23 -16.17
C ILE A 50 8.63 7.24 -16.82
N GLN A 51 7.55 7.76 -17.41
CA GLN A 51 6.57 7.04 -18.23
C GLN A 51 6.28 7.87 -19.49
N SER A 52 5.65 7.26 -20.50
CA SER A 52 5.44 7.86 -21.83
C SER A 52 4.68 9.19 -21.84
N ASP A 53 3.85 9.42 -20.83
CA ASP A 53 2.93 10.56 -20.69
C ASP A 53 3.27 11.44 -19.46
N VAL A 54 4.46 11.27 -18.88
CA VAL A 54 4.83 11.98 -17.66
C VAL A 54 5.14 13.45 -17.92
N LYS A 55 4.60 14.33 -17.07
CA LYS A 55 5.01 15.74 -17.00
C LYS A 55 6.33 15.84 -16.26
N PHE A 56 7.17 16.77 -16.68
CA PHE A 56 8.43 17.09 -16.02
C PHE A 56 8.33 18.47 -15.38
N ASN A 57 8.87 18.60 -14.18
CA ASN A 57 8.99 19.90 -13.53
C ASN A 57 10.11 20.73 -14.16
N LEU A 58 10.28 21.97 -13.67
CA LEU A 58 11.29 22.91 -14.14
C LEU A 58 12.74 22.40 -13.95
N ASN A 59 12.95 21.40 -13.09
CA ASN A 59 14.26 20.78 -12.84
C ASN A 59 14.49 19.53 -13.71
N GLY A 60 13.61 19.25 -14.67
CA GLY A 60 13.70 18.07 -15.54
C GLY A 60 13.42 16.74 -14.84
N MET A 61 12.79 16.77 -13.65
CA MET A 61 12.39 15.59 -12.91
C MET A 61 10.92 15.26 -13.18
N PRO A 62 10.52 13.98 -13.25
CA PRO A 62 9.12 13.64 -13.44
C PRO A 62 8.28 14.13 -12.26
N GLU A 63 7.12 14.70 -12.54
CA GLU A 63 6.17 15.13 -11.51
C GLU A 63 5.58 13.91 -10.78
N TRP A 64 5.25 14.12 -9.50
CA TRP A 64 4.52 13.14 -8.71
C TRP A 64 3.10 13.00 -9.24
N ARG A 65 2.65 11.76 -9.39
CA ARG A 65 1.28 11.43 -9.81
C ARG A 65 0.70 10.37 -8.89
N TYR A 66 -0.59 10.48 -8.63
CA TYR A 66 -1.37 9.42 -8.02
C TYR A 66 -1.76 8.39 -9.08
N GLU A 67 -1.58 7.11 -8.78
CA GLU A 67 -2.04 6.02 -9.62
C GLU A 67 -2.89 5.05 -8.79
N HIS A 68 -3.99 4.59 -9.38
CA HIS A 68 -4.79 3.47 -8.92
C HIS A 68 -4.72 2.36 -9.98
N LYS A 69 -4.31 1.16 -9.56
CA LYS A 69 -4.17 0.02 -10.46
C LYS A 69 -4.90 -1.20 -9.91
N VAL A 70 -5.54 -1.93 -10.81
CA VAL A 70 -6.04 -3.28 -10.52
C VAL A 70 -4.91 -4.26 -10.85
N VAL A 71 -4.44 -4.98 -9.85
CA VAL A 71 -3.27 -5.84 -9.93
C VAL A 71 -3.59 -7.25 -9.45
N ASN A 72 -2.76 -8.20 -9.85
CA ASN A 72 -2.66 -9.46 -9.13
C ASN A 72 -1.79 -9.25 -7.89
N GLY A 73 -2.28 -9.63 -6.70
CA GLY A 73 -1.56 -9.40 -5.44
C GLY A 73 -0.19 -10.08 -5.32
N LEU A 74 0.11 -11.05 -6.19
CA LEU A 74 1.37 -11.80 -6.22
C LEU A 74 2.30 -11.41 -7.37
N ARG A 75 1.74 -10.90 -8.48
CA ARG A 75 2.50 -10.61 -9.71
C ARG A 75 3.09 -9.21 -9.74
N ASP A 76 2.67 -8.32 -8.86
CA ASP A 76 3.42 -7.09 -8.62
C ASP A 76 4.69 -7.46 -7.84
N GLY A 77 5.66 -8.04 -8.56
CA GLY A 77 6.86 -8.71 -8.03
C GLY A 77 7.81 -7.80 -7.27
N THR A 78 7.36 -6.59 -6.96
CA THR A 78 8.03 -5.65 -6.08
C THR A 78 7.51 -5.68 -4.64
N VAL A 79 6.31 -6.22 -4.36
CA VAL A 79 5.77 -6.32 -3.00
C VAL A 79 6.59 -7.31 -2.19
N ILE A 80 7.22 -6.84 -1.11
CA ILE A 80 8.01 -7.66 -0.19
C ILE A 80 7.30 -7.93 1.12
N GLY A 81 6.40 -7.04 1.56
CA GLY A 81 5.70 -7.20 2.83
C GLY A 81 4.41 -6.38 2.90
N ARG A 82 3.51 -6.77 3.80
CA ARG A 82 2.20 -6.12 3.98
C ARG A 82 1.88 -5.86 5.45
N VAL A 83 1.37 -4.69 5.77
CA VAL A 83 0.91 -4.34 7.11
C VAL A 83 -0.61 -4.21 7.09
N LEU A 84 -1.32 -5.09 7.79
CA LEU A 84 -2.78 -5.06 7.85
C LEU A 84 -3.25 -3.90 8.73
N ILE A 85 -4.06 -3.02 8.16
CA ILE A 85 -4.53 -1.79 8.82
C ILE A 85 -6.05 -1.65 8.88
N ALA A 86 -6.82 -2.42 8.08
CA ALA A 86 -8.27 -2.51 8.25
C ALA A 86 -8.83 -3.83 7.69
N LYS A 87 -10.03 -4.21 8.18
CA LYS A 87 -10.81 -5.33 7.64
C LYS A 87 -12.21 -4.85 7.26
N LEU A 88 -12.46 -4.75 5.97
CA LEU A 88 -13.68 -4.21 5.39
C LEU A 88 -14.76 -5.29 5.25
N PRO A 89 -16.06 -4.92 5.32
CA PRO A 89 -17.15 -5.87 5.23
C PRO A 89 -17.14 -6.64 3.90
N ALA A 90 -17.59 -7.89 3.98
CA ALA A 90 -17.68 -8.77 2.82
C ALA A 90 -19.01 -8.69 2.08
N HIS A 91 -20.00 -8.00 2.66
CA HIS A 91 -21.33 -7.84 2.06
C HIS A 91 -21.30 -6.78 0.96
N GLU A 92 -20.34 -5.87 0.99
CA GLU A 92 -20.05 -4.95 -0.11
C GLU A 92 -19.04 -5.58 -1.08
N PRO A 93 -19.26 -5.46 -2.40
CA PRO A 93 -18.28 -5.89 -3.40
C PRO A 93 -16.93 -5.21 -3.23
N LEU A 94 -15.85 -5.93 -3.56
CA LEU A 94 -14.49 -5.37 -3.48
C LEU A 94 -14.34 -4.11 -4.33
N VAL A 95 -14.95 -4.08 -5.52
CA VAL A 95 -14.89 -2.93 -6.43
C VAL A 95 -15.53 -1.68 -5.81
N THR A 96 -16.66 -1.82 -5.12
CA THR A 96 -17.33 -0.70 -4.42
C THR A 96 -16.47 -0.17 -3.29
N GLN A 97 -15.81 -1.06 -2.54
CA GLN A 97 -14.82 -0.66 -1.53
C GLN A 97 -13.63 0.06 -2.17
N ALA A 98 -13.20 -0.39 -3.34
CA ALA A 98 -12.08 0.17 -4.05
C ALA A 98 -12.37 1.58 -4.60
N GLU A 99 -13.57 1.80 -5.14
CA GLU A 99 -14.07 3.10 -5.60
C GLU A 99 -14.15 4.09 -4.44
N ARG A 100 -14.75 3.68 -3.31
CA ARG A 100 -14.83 4.53 -2.11
C ARG A 100 -13.45 4.96 -1.61
N ILE A 101 -12.48 4.03 -1.58
CA ILE A 101 -11.10 4.36 -1.22
C ILE A 101 -10.48 5.29 -2.26
N HIS A 102 -10.67 5.01 -3.55
CA HIS A 102 -10.16 5.85 -4.64
C HIS A 102 -10.64 7.30 -4.51
N ASP A 103 -11.94 7.51 -4.29
CA ASP A 103 -12.55 8.84 -4.20
C ASP A 103 -11.96 9.67 -3.06
N ILE A 104 -11.62 9.03 -1.93
CA ILE A 104 -10.93 9.69 -0.82
C ILE A 104 -9.48 10.02 -1.21
N LEU A 105 -8.77 9.04 -1.75
CA LEU A 105 -7.33 9.14 -2.04
C LEU A 105 -7.03 10.10 -3.19
N ALA A 106 -7.92 10.24 -4.16
CA ALA A 106 -7.80 11.18 -5.27
C ALA A 106 -7.82 12.65 -4.81
N GLN A 107 -8.33 12.94 -3.59
CA GLN A 107 -8.35 14.28 -3.00
C GLN A 107 -7.13 14.56 -2.12
N VAL A 108 -6.28 13.56 -1.86
CA VAL A 108 -5.06 13.76 -1.07
C VAL A 108 -4.07 14.59 -1.90
N PRO A 109 -3.61 15.74 -1.41
CA PRO A 109 -2.74 16.64 -2.18
C PRO A 109 -1.46 15.96 -2.68
N LEU A 110 -1.09 16.29 -3.92
CA LEU A 110 0.22 15.97 -4.47
C LEU A 110 1.09 17.21 -4.39
N VAL A 111 2.16 17.15 -3.61
CA VAL A 111 3.09 18.28 -3.49
C VAL A 111 4.23 18.09 -4.50
N GLN A 112 4.33 19.03 -5.43
CA GLN A 112 5.41 19.06 -6.40
C GLN A 112 6.57 19.90 -5.88
N ASN A 113 7.79 19.58 -6.34
CA ASN A 113 9.00 20.37 -6.08
C ASN A 113 9.37 20.51 -4.59
N ASP A 114 8.92 19.60 -3.74
CA ASP A 114 9.32 19.52 -2.34
C ASP A 114 10.18 18.26 -2.11
N ALA A 115 11.42 18.46 -1.66
CA ALA A 115 12.37 17.39 -1.39
C ALA A 115 12.03 16.56 -0.13
N GLN A 116 11.18 17.09 0.76
CA GLN A 116 10.69 16.38 1.93
C GLN A 116 9.44 15.56 1.63
N TRP A 117 8.81 15.77 0.47
CA TRP A 117 7.60 15.08 0.07
C TRP A 117 7.91 13.89 -0.84
N ASP A 118 7.37 12.72 -0.47
CA ASP A 118 7.53 11.48 -1.19
C ASP A 118 6.31 10.57 -1.01
N CYS A 119 6.36 9.36 -1.59
CA CYS A 119 5.27 8.38 -1.46
C CYS A 119 4.92 8.00 -0.01
N ARG A 120 5.87 8.16 0.92
CA ARG A 120 5.69 7.84 2.34
C ARG A 120 4.95 8.98 3.03
N VAL A 121 5.30 10.24 2.75
CA VAL A 121 4.51 11.40 3.21
C VAL A 121 3.09 11.33 2.68
N TRP A 122 2.91 11.08 1.38
CA TRP A 122 1.59 10.88 0.79
C TRP A 122 0.81 9.75 1.48
N LEU A 123 1.46 8.61 1.75
CA LEU A 123 0.79 7.49 2.43
C LEU A 123 0.29 7.90 3.81
N ILE A 124 1.06 8.66 4.58
CA ILE A 124 0.66 9.14 5.91
C ILE A 124 -0.61 10.02 5.81
N GLU A 125 -0.62 10.96 4.87
CA GLU A 125 -1.78 11.82 4.61
C GLU A 125 -2.99 11.02 4.12
N ALA A 126 -2.77 10.04 3.23
CA ALA A 126 -3.77 9.12 2.74
C ALA A 126 -4.41 8.28 3.86
N LEU A 127 -3.60 7.74 4.78
CA LEU A 127 -4.07 7.00 5.94
C LEU A 127 -4.92 7.88 6.85
N ALA A 128 -4.50 9.11 7.09
CA ALA A 128 -5.27 10.07 7.87
C ALA A 128 -6.62 10.39 7.21
N ALA A 129 -6.64 10.63 5.89
CA ALA A 129 -7.86 10.90 5.12
C ALA A 129 -8.85 9.72 5.16
N VAL A 130 -8.37 8.49 4.93
CA VAL A 130 -9.21 7.29 4.98
C VAL A 130 -9.72 7.04 6.40
N ARG A 131 -8.86 7.16 7.42
CA ARG A 131 -9.25 7.01 8.84
C ARG A 131 -10.32 8.02 9.25
N ALA A 132 -10.24 9.26 8.78
CA ALA A 132 -11.19 10.33 9.12
C ALA A 132 -12.62 10.04 8.67
N THR A 133 -12.81 9.15 7.69
CA THR A 133 -14.16 8.71 7.27
C THR A 133 -14.85 7.78 8.28
N GLY A 134 -14.09 7.25 9.25
CA GLY A 134 -14.62 6.45 10.35
C GLY A 134 -15.07 5.04 9.94
N CYS A 135 -16.07 4.50 10.63
CA CYS A 135 -16.65 3.18 10.38
C CYS A 135 -15.59 2.06 10.32
N ASP A 136 -15.53 1.30 9.22
CA ASP A 136 -14.59 0.18 9.05
C ASP A 136 -13.11 0.63 8.99
N PHE A 137 -12.86 1.91 8.73
CA PHE A 137 -11.52 2.49 8.67
C PHE A 137 -11.03 3.02 10.03
N SER A 138 -11.88 3.03 11.07
CA SER A 138 -11.47 3.43 12.43
C SER A 138 -10.40 2.53 13.05
N THR A 139 -10.18 1.33 12.48
CA THR A 139 -9.10 0.43 12.90
C THR A 139 -7.74 0.76 12.30
N ILE A 140 -7.65 1.73 11.38
CA ILE A 140 -6.38 2.21 10.83
C ILE A 140 -5.60 2.89 11.96
N PRO A 141 -4.33 2.47 12.21
CA PRO A 141 -3.52 3.11 13.22
C PRO A 141 -3.17 4.54 12.82
N GLU A 142 -2.96 5.37 13.82
CA GLU A 142 -2.40 6.70 13.59
C GLU A 142 -0.93 6.57 13.19
N VAL A 143 -0.60 7.11 12.03
CA VAL A 143 0.76 7.16 11.50
C VAL A 143 1.12 8.63 11.32
N THR A 144 2.25 9.04 11.85
CA THR A 144 2.77 10.41 11.73
C THR A 144 4.19 10.36 11.22
N ASN A 145 4.62 11.44 10.53
CA ASN A 145 5.98 11.56 10.03
C ASN A 145 6.99 11.57 11.19
N GLY A 146 7.91 10.61 11.21
CA GLY A 146 8.87 10.38 12.29
C GLY A 146 8.26 9.74 13.55
N GLY A 147 6.99 9.31 13.50
CA GLY A 147 6.29 8.71 14.62
C GLY A 147 6.67 7.24 14.88
N GLN A 148 6.27 6.73 16.04
CA GLN A 148 6.54 5.35 16.44
C GLN A 148 5.95 4.33 15.45
N THR A 149 4.68 4.48 15.07
CA THR A 149 4.00 3.56 14.13
C THR A 149 4.72 3.50 12.79
N GLU A 150 5.19 4.64 12.27
CA GLU A 150 5.98 4.67 11.05
C GLU A 150 7.31 3.94 11.24
N GLY A 151 8.00 4.17 12.36
CA GLY A 151 9.24 3.48 12.71
C GLY A 151 9.07 1.96 12.73
N GLU A 152 7.97 1.46 13.29
CA GLU A 152 7.64 0.03 13.32
C GLU A 152 7.39 -0.54 11.91
N ILE A 153 6.65 0.18 11.06
CA ILE A 153 6.43 -0.22 9.66
C ILE A 153 7.76 -0.29 8.89
N LYS A 154 8.64 0.69 9.07
CA LYS A 154 9.97 0.72 8.43
C LYS A 154 10.86 -0.41 8.92
N ALA A 155 10.91 -0.64 10.24
CA ALA A 155 11.68 -1.73 10.84
C ALA A 155 11.20 -3.10 10.33
N PHE A 156 9.88 -3.30 10.23
CA PHE A 156 9.31 -4.48 9.58
C PHE A 156 9.77 -4.60 8.12
N GLY A 157 9.70 -3.52 7.35
CA GLY A 157 10.20 -3.46 5.97
C GLY A 157 11.66 -3.88 5.85
N ASP A 158 12.54 -3.41 6.73
CA ASP A 158 13.97 -3.72 6.71
C ASP A 158 14.24 -5.21 6.99
N VAL A 159 13.57 -5.79 7.99
CA VAL A 159 13.66 -7.23 8.31
C VAL A 159 13.22 -8.08 7.10
N VAL A 160 12.12 -7.67 6.47
CA VAL A 160 11.56 -8.36 5.31
C VAL A 160 12.45 -8.24 4.09
N LYS A 161 13.00 -7.05 3.82
CA LYS A 161 13.93 -6.80 2.71
C LYS A 161 15.15 -7.71 2.82
N ASP A 162 15.74 -7.78 4.01
CA ASP A 162 16.88 -8.64 4.29
C ASP A 162 16.55 -10.11 4.06
N THR A 163 15.35 -10.54 4.47
CA THR A 163 14.91 -11.92 4.29
C THR A 163 14.70 -12.25 2.81
N VAL A 164 13.99 -11.39 2.07
CA VAL A 164 13.67 -11.61 0.65
C VAL A 164 14.92 -11.49 -0.23
N LEU A 165 15.83 -10.55 0.05
CA LEU A 165 17.09 -10.41 -0.71
C LEU A 165 18.11 -11.51 -0.40
N LYS A 166 18.13 -12.06 0.83
CA LYS A 166 19.02 -13.17 1.20
C LYS A 166 18.47 -14.53 0.75
N GLN A 167 17.16 -14.66 0.60
CA GLN A 167 16.56 -15.86 0.02
C GLN A 167 16.76 -15.86 -1.51
N SER A 168 17.74 -16.61 -1.99
CA SER A 168 17.88 -16.98 -3.42
C SER A 168 16.78 -17.95 -3.90
N GLY A 169 15.64 -17.99 -3.21
CA GLY A 169 14.53 -18.91 -3.44
C GLY A 169 13.49 -18.34 -4.40
N PRO A 170 12.56 -19.18 -4.89
CA PRO A 170 11.47 -18.71 -5.74
C PRO A 170 10.61 -17.68 -5.00
N LEU A 171 10.17 -16.65 -5.73
CA LEU A 171 9.23 -15.64 -5.23
C LEU A 171 7.99 -16.31 -4.60
N PRO A 172 7.35 -15.67 -3.60
CA PRO A 172 6.16 -16.21 -2.95
C PRO A 172 5.08 -16.63 -3.95
N VAL A 173 4.69 -17.91 -3.89
CA VAL A 173 3.70 -18.50 -4.81
C VAL A 173 2.26 -18.30 -4.29
N CYS A 174 2.09 -17.86 -3.04
CA CYS A 174 0.80 -17.55 -2.44
C CYS A 174 0.87 -16.32 -1.54
N ALA A 175 -0.17 -15.48 -1.56
CA ALA A 175 -0.19 -14.23 -0.82
C ALA A 175 -0.04 -14.39 0.70
N LYS A 176 -0.46 -15.55 1.22
CA LYS A 176 -0.27 -15.89 2.64
C LYS A 176 1.21 -16.08 3.03
N ASP A 177 2.07 -16.35 2.05
CA ASP A 177 3.50 -16.58 2.24
C ASP A 177 4.27 -15.25 2.18
N LEU A 178 3.62 -14.14 1.78
CA LEU A 178 4.19 -12.81 1.94
C LEU A 178 4.26 -12.45 3.43
N PRO A 179 5.43 -11.98 3.92
CA PRO A 179 5.56 -11.45 5.26
C PRO A 179 4.49 -10.40 5.55
N HIS A 180 3.82 -10.56 6.68
CA HIS A 180 2.82 -9.58 7.11
C HIS A 180 2.75 -9.45 8.63
N ILE A 181 2.35 -8.26 9.06
CA ILE A 181 2.01 -7.93 10.45
C ILE A 181 0.62 -7.30 10.52
N ASP A 182 -0.03 -7.34 11.68
CA ASP A 182 -1.33 -6.73 11.93
C ASP A 182 -1.15 -5.55 12.89
N MET A 183 -1.38 -4.34 12.40
CA MET A 183 -1.23 -3.09 13.18
C MET A 183 -2.57 -2.38 13.37
N ARG A 184 -3.69 -3.10 13.20
CA ARG A 184 -5.02 -2.53 13.44
C ARG A 184 -5.16 -2.13 14.91
N VAL A 185 -5.69 -0.93 15.16
CA VAL A 185 -6.06 -0.54 16.52
C VAL A 185 -7.32 -1.30 16.95
N LEU A 186 -7.32 -1.76 18.21
CA LEU A 186 -8.49 -2.40 18.80
C LEU A 186 -9.54 -1.32 19.09
N GLN A 187 -10.75 -1.53 18.57
CA GLN A 187 -11.92 -0.77 19.02
C GLN A 187 -12.16 -1.17 20.48
N LYS A 188 -12.04 -0.20 21.40
CA LYS A 188 -12.44 -0.35 22.79
C LYS A 188 -13.96 -0.39 22.91
#